data_AF-A0A4Q4GT35-F1
#
_entry.id   AF-A0A4Q4GT35-F1
#
_cell.length_a   1.000
_cell.length_b   1.000
_cell.length_c   1.000
_cell.angle_alpha   90.00
_cell.angle_beta   90.00
_cell.angle_gamma   90.00
#
_symmetry.space_group_name_H-M   'P 1'
#
loop_
_entity.id
_entity.type
_entity.pdbx_description
1 polymer ?
#
loop_
_entity_poly.entity_id
_entity_poly.type
_entity_poly.pdbx_seq_one_letter_code
_entity_poly.pdbx_strand_id
1 'polypeptide(L)'
;MHLLQQHHINFNHDFPYIVNLTLAQEIIRVRKKMNISQQQLASKLGISPKTLESWERGVRHPSSAAQALLKLFLKSPQFVLDNLS
;
A
#
# COMPACT_ATOMS: atom_id res chain seq x y z
N MET A 1 -5.20 0.86 37.27
CA MET A 1 -5.41 -0.41 36.54
C MET A 1 -6.14 -0.10 35.25
N HIS A 2 -5.45 -0.18 34.10
CA HIS A 2 -5.92 -0.52 32.73
C HIS A 2 -7.39 -0.21 32.36
N LEU A 3 -7.71 0.62 31.35
CA LEU A 3 -7.31 0.50 29.94
C LEU A 3 -7.38 1.84 29.18
N LEU A 4 -6.34 2.13 28.39
CA LEU A 4 -6.35 3.14 27.34
C LEU A 4 -7.30 2.67 26.23
N GLN A 5 -8.34 3.44 25.97
CA GLN A 5 -9.24 3.24 24.84
C GLN A 5 -8.43 3.41 23.55
N GLN A 6 -8.35 2.34 22.76
CA GLN A 6 -7.61 2.32 21.50
C GLN A 6 -8.22 3.37 20.56
N HIS A 7 -7.45 4.41 20.22
CA HIS A 7 -7.83 5.35 19.16
C HIS A 7 -7.75 4.61 17.82
N HIS A 8 -8.86 3.98 17.43
CA HIS A 8 -9.07 3.57 16.05
C HIS A 8 -9.17 4.86 15.23
N ILE A 9 -8.09 5.26 14.55
CA ILE A 9 -8.14 6.38 13.62
C ILE A 9 -9.08 5.98 12.47
N ASN A 10 -10.30 6.47 12.55
CA ASN A 10 -11.32 6.33 11.52
C ASN A 10 -11.08 7.46 10.52
N PHE A 11 -10.38 7.16 9.43
CA PHE A 11 -9.91 8.11 8.40
C PHE A 11 -11.04 8.82 7.61
N ASN A 12 -12.30 8.68 8.02
CA ASN A 12 -13.46 9.05 7.23
C ASN A 12 -14.17 10.35 7.66
N HIS A 13 -13.76 11.03 8.73
CA HIS A 13 -14.61 12.10 9.29
C HIS A 13 -14.20 13.56 8.99
N ASP A 14 -12.94 13.84 8.63
CA ASP A 14 -12.46 15.25 8.64
C ASP A 14 -12.24 15.90 7.26
N PHE A 15 -12.60 15.25 6.14
CA PHE A 15 -12.45 15.82 4.78
C PHE A 15 -13.63 15.47 3.85
N PRO A 16 -14.43 16.43 3.36
CA PRO A 16 -15.67 16.16 2.59
C PRO A 16 -15.44 15.77 1.12
N TYR A 17 -14.28 15.20 0.77
CA TYR A 17 -14.01 14.61 -0.54
C TYR A 17 -13.32 13.26 -0.35
N ILE A 18 -14.03 12.30 0.25
CA ILE A 18 -13.50 10.96 0.51
C ILE A 18 -13.43 10.21 -0.83
N VAL A 19 -12.35 10.37 -1.56
CA VAL A 19 -11.99 9.39 -2.60
C VAL A 19 -11.68 8.07 -1.89
N ASN A 20 -12.69 7.20 -1.81
CA ASN A 20 -12.49 5.79 -1.44
C ASN A 20 -11.70 5.12 -2.57
N LEU A 21 -10.37 5.22 -2.48
CA LEU A 21 -9.48 4.58 -3.43
C LEU A 21 -9.52 3.07 -3.24
N THR A 22 -9.55 2.34 -4.35
CA THR A 22 -9.29 0.90 -4.30
C THR A 22 -7.83 0.65 -3.96
N LEU A 23 -7.51 -0.53 -3.40
CA LEU A 23 -6.13 -0.92 -3.12
C LEU A 23 -5.22 -0.72 -4.35
N ALA A 24 -5.71 -1.05 -5.54
CA ALA A 24 -5.01 -0.85 -6.81
C ALA A 24 -4.63 0.63 -7.04
N GLN A 25 -5.59 1.54 -6.81
CA GLN A 25 -5.38 2.98 -6.94
C GLN A 25 -4.42 3.53 -5.88
N GLU A 26 -4.48 3.03 -4.65
CA GLU A 26 -3.56 3.42 -3.58
C GLU A 26 -2.12 3.02 -3.90
N ILE A 27 -1.90 1.78 -4.38
CA ILE A 27 -0.59 1.29 -4.80
C ILE A 27 -0.01 2.22 -5.89
N ILE A 28 -0.80 2.51 -6.93
CA ILE A 28 -0.38 3.41 -8.02
C ILE A 28 -0.05 4.80 -7.49
N ARG A 29 -0.93 5.36 -6.64
CA ARG A 29 -0.77 6.72 -6.09
C ARG A 29 0.53 6.84 -5.30
N VAL A 30 0.77 5.93 -4.36
CA VAL A 30 1.98 5.96 -3.51
C VAL A 30 3.22 5.69 -4.35
N ARG A 31 3.20 4.70 -5.24
CA ARG A 31 4.32 4.38 -6.12
C ARG A 31 4.73 5.57 -6.99
N LYS A 32 3.76 6.25 -7.60
CA LYS A 32 4.01 7.46 -8.40
C LYS A 32 4.50 8.62 -7.53
N LYS A 33 3.97 8.79 -6.31
CA LYS A 33 4.45 9.80 -5.36
C LYS A 33 5.91 9.57 -4.97
N MET A 34 6.35 8.31 -4.88
CA MET A 34 7.74 7.94 -4.63
C MET A 34 8.63 7.98 -5.89
N ASN A 35 8.08 8.33 -7.05
CA ASN A 35 8.77 8.38 -8.34
C ASN A 35 9.49 7.07 -8.72
N ILE A 36 8.87 5.92 -8.44
CA ILE A 36 9.43 4.60 -8.81
C ILE A 36 8.55 3.88 -9.83
N SER A 37 9.19 3.01 -10.63
CA SER A 37 8.53 2.15 -11.60
C SER A 37 7.86 0.93 -10.94
N GLN A 38 6.98 0.26 -11.69
CA GLN A 38 6.41 -1.02 -11.25
C GLN A 38 7.53 -2.06 -11.01
N GLN A 39 8.56 -2.08 -11.86
CA GLN A 39 9.68 -3.00 -11.70
C GLN A 39 10.44 -2.77 -10.39
N GLN A 40 10.69 -1.51 -10.02
CA GLN A 40 11.37 -1.17 -8.77
C GLN A 40 10.56 -1.60 -7.55
N LEU A 41 9.26 -1.30 -7.51
CA LEU A 41 8.40 -1.73 -6.41
C LEU A 41 8.26 -3.25 -6.35
N ALA A 42 8.10 -3.92 -7.50
CA ALA A 42 7.99 -5.37 -7.57
C ALA A 42 9.24 -6.06 -7.03
N SER A 43 10.43 -5.56 -7.39
CA SER A 43 11.71 -6.03 -6.84
C SER A 43 11.74 -5.89 -5.32
N LYS A 44 11.35 -4.73 -4.78
CA LYS A 44 11.32 -4.47 -3.34
C LYS A 44 10.34 -5.35 -2.57
N LEU A 45 9.29 -5.83 -3.22
CA LEU A 45 8.31 -6.73 -2.63
C LEU A 45 8.61 -8.21 -2.89
N GLY A 46 9.70 -8.54 -3.61
CA GLY A 46 10.06 -9.91 -3.96
C GLY A 46 9.06 -10.59 -4.90
N ILE A 47 8.40 -9.83 -5.79
CA ILE A 47 7.40 -10.34 -6.74
C ILE A 47 7.75 -9.99 -8.18
N SER A 48 7.12 -10.67 -9.15
CA SER A 48 7.30 -10.30 -10.55
C SER A 48 6.63 -8.95 -10.87
N PRO A 49 7.17 -8.15 -11.82
CA PRO A 49 6.50 -6.94 -12.31
C PRO A 49 5.09 -7.22 -12.84
N LYS A 50 4.88 -8.41 -13.44
CA LYS A 50 3.57 -8.83 -13.94
C LYS A 50 2.54 -9.03 -12.82
N THR A 51 2.98 -9.54 -11.67
CA THR A 51 2.14 -9.67 -10.47
C THR A 51 1.70 -8.30 -9.99
N LEU A 52 2.63 -7.34 -9.85
CA LEU A 52 2.31 -5.98 -9.43
C LEU A 52 1.38 -5.29 -10.43
N GLU A 53 1.64 -5.41 -11.74
CA GLU A 53 0.78 -4.87 -12.79
C GLU A 53 -0.65 -5.42 -12.70
N SER A 54 -0.81 -6.72 -12.44
CA SER A 54 -2.12 -7.35 -12.28
C SER A 54 -2.88 -6.80 -11.05
N TRP A 55 -2.17 -6.44 -9.98
CA TRP A 55 -2.75 -5.82 -8.78
C TRP A 55 -3.11 -4.36 -9.02
N GLU A 56 -2.22 -3.58 -9.65
CA GLU A 56 -2.48 -2.17 -10.01
C GLU A 56 -3.63 -2.02 -11.02
N ARG A 57 -3.89 -3.04 -11.85
CA ARG A 57 -5.07 -3.08 -12.74
C ARG A 57 -6.34 -3.61 -12.07
N GLY A 58 -6.25 -4.12 -10.83
CA GLY A 58 -7.38 -4.75 -10.13
C GLY A 58 -7.82 -6.09 -10.73
N VAL A 59 -7.01 -6.74 -11.57
CA VAL A 59 -7.33 -8.03 -12.22
C VAL A 59 -7.14 -9.19 -11.24
N ARG A 60 -6.15 -9.08 -10.34
CA ARG A 60 -5.91 -10.06 -9.28
C ARG A 60 -5.78 -9.34 -7.96
N HIS A 61 -6.16 -10.03 -6.89
CA HIS A 61 -5.96 -9.56 -5.54
C HIS A 61 -4.70 -10.18 -4.92
N PRO A 62 -3.90 -9.40 -4.17
CA PRO A 62 -2.78 -9.94 -3.41
C PRO A 62 -3.25 -10.90 -2.31
N SER A 63 -2.44 -11.91 -2.01
CA SER A 63 -2.64 -12.80 -0.85
C SER A 63 -2.60 -12.01 0.45
N SER A 64 -3.08 -12.59 1.55
CA SER A 64 -3.09 -11.92 2.87
C SER A 64 -1.68 -11.47 3.31
N ALA A 65 -0.64 -12.26 3.03
CA ALA A 65 0.74 -11.88 3.32
C ALA A 65 1.21 -10.69 2.46
N ALA A 66 0.92 -10.72 1.15
CA ALA A 66 1.25 -9.61 0.25
C ALA A 66 0.48 -8.33 0.60
N GLN A 67 -0.77 -8.44 1.06
CA GLN A 67 -1.53 -7.31 1.58
C GLN A 67 -0.88 -6.68 2.82
N ALA A 68 -0.27 -7.47 3.70
CA ALA A 68 0.45 -6.92 4.86
C ALA A 68 1.66 -6.09 4.43
N LEU A 69 2.43 -6.58 3.45
CA LEU A 69 3.56 -5.84 2.86
C LEU A 69 3.09 -4.56 2.14
N LEU A 70 2.00 -4.64 1.38
CA LEU A 70 1.42 -3.46 0.73
C LEU A 70 0.93 -2.44 1.75
N LYS A 71 0.28 -2.87 2.83
CA LYS A 71 -0.12 -1.96 3.93
C LYS A 71 1.08 -1.26 4.56
N LEU A 72 2.20 -1.97 4.75
CA LEU A 72 3.45 -1.37 5.23
C LEU A 72 3.97 -0.34 4.22
N PHE A 73 4.00 -0.68 2.93
CA PHE A 73 4.41 0.24 1.86
C PHE A 73 3.52 1.49 1.81
N LEU A 74 2.20 1.34 1.91
CA LEU A 74 1.27 2.48 1.88
C LEU A 74 1.43 3.40 3.11
N LYS A 75 1.75 2.85 4.28
CA LYS A 75 1.98 3.61 5.51
C LYS A 75 3.37 4.25 5.58
N SER A 76 4.39 3.55 5.11
CA SER A 76 5.80 3.96 5.22
C SER A 76 6.57 3.56 3.96
N PRO A 77 6.34 4.27 2.84
CA PRO A 77 6.91 3.87 1.55
C PRO A 77 8.44 3.89 1.57
N GLN A 78 9.02 4.95 2.14
CA GLN A 78 10.48 5.12 2.23
C GLN A 78 11.13 3.96 3.00
N PHE A 79 10.56 3.55 4.13
CA PHE A 79 11.04 2.41 4.90
C PHE A 79 11.10 1.13 4.06
N VAL A 80 10.05 0.84 3.29
CA VAL A 80 10.01 -0.34 2.41
C VAL A 80 11.08 -0.25 1.31
N LEU A 81 11.26 0.91 0.70
CA LEU A 81 12.24 1.09 -0.36
C LEU A 81 13.68 0.96 0.17
N ASP A 82 13.93 1.36 1.40
CA ASP A 82 15.27 1.32 1.99
C ASP A 82 15.62 -0.04 2.61
N ASN A 83 14.64 -0.77 3.17
CA ASN A 83 14.89 -1.92 4.04
C ASN A 83 14.45 -3.28 3.48
N LEU A 84 13.68 -3.32 2.40
CA LEU A 84 13.33 -4.58 1.73
C LEU A 84 14.18 -4.76 0.47
N SER A 85 14.62 -6.00 0.22
CA SER A 85 15.49 -6.40 -0.89
C SER A 85 14.99 -7.70 -1.51
#